data_AF-A0A5N5JZC0-F1
#
_entry.id   AF-A0A5N5JZC0-F1
#
_cell.length_a   1.000
_cell.length_b   1.000
_cell.length_c   1.000
_cell.angle_alpha   90.00
_cell.angle_beta   90.00
_cell.angle_gamma   90.00
#
_symmetry.space_group_name_H-M   'P 1'
#
loop_
_entity.id
_entity.type
_entity.pdbx_description
1 polymer ?
#
loop_
_entity_poly.entity_id
_entity_poly.type
_entity_poly.pdbx_seq_one_letter_code
_entity_poly.pdbx_strand_id
1 'polypeptide(L)'
;MITHSRSRARKVKESKTRGRCSGYGKRKGTREARLPSKLLWMRKMRVLRRLLRKYREFEKIDKHMYSEMYMKVKGNVFRNKRVLMESIHKLESEKGRDKSLFDQFRVKKARKRRFCI
;
A
#
# COMPACT_ATOMS: atom_id res chain seq x y z
N MET A 1 1.91 -12.21 -52.65
CA MET A 1 1.69 -12.05 -51.19
C MET A 1 2.14 -10.66 -50.78
N ILE A 2 1.27 -9.83 -50.19
CA ILE A 2 1.65 -8.50 -49.69
C ILE A 2 2.27 -8.66 -48.28
N THR A 3 3.52 -8.25 -48.11
CA THR A 3 4.24 -8.32 -46.82
C THR A 3 3.91 -7.10 -45.94
N HIS A 4 3.13 -7.32 -44.88
CA HIS A 4 2.84 -6.28 -43.90
C HIS A 4 3.92 -6.23 -42.80
N SER A 5 4.80 -5.22 -42.85
CA SER A 5 5.81 -5.00 -41.80
C SER A 5 5.28 -4.18 -40.61
N ARG A 6 5.81 -4.44 -39.41
CA ARG A 6 5.43 -3.73 -38.15
C ARG A 6 6.41 -2.61 -37.75
N SER A 7 7.36 -2.26 -38.60
CA SER A 7 8.46 -1.32 -38.27
C SER A 7 7.94 0.04 -37.78
N ARG A 8 7.02 0.65 -38.52
CA ARG A 8 6.40 1.95 -38.17
C ARG A 8 5.61 1.88 -36.85
N ALA A 9 4.83 0.82 -36.64
CA ALA A 9 4.05 0.62 -35.42
C ALA A 9 4.95 0.48 -34.17
N ARG A 10 6.10 -0.21 -34.28
CA ARG A 10 7.08 -0.33 -33.19
C ARG A 10 7.71 1.03 -32.86
N LYS A 11 8.13 1.80 -33.86
CA LYS A 11 8.69 3.16 -33.67
C LYS A 11 7.72 4.09 -32.95
N VAL A 12 6.43 4.03 -33.30
CA VAL A 12 5.37 4.80 -32.61
C VAL A 12 5.15 4.30 -31.18
N LYS A 13 5.14 2.98 -30.95
CA LYS A 13 5.01 2.42 -29.60
C LYS A 13 6.16 2.86 -28.69
N GLU A 14 7.39 2.80 -29.17
CA GLU A 14 8.58 3.27 -28.43
C GLU A 14 8.48 4.76 -28.07
N SER A 15 8.09 5.59 -29.04
CA SER A 15 7.88 7.03 -28.82
C SER A 15 6.76 7.30 -27.80
N LYS A 16 5.69 6.51 -27.81
CA LYS A 16 4.60 6.57 -26.82
C LYS A 16 5.05 6.13 -25.43
N THR A 17 5.84 5.05 -25.32
CA THR A 17 6.41 4.57 -24.06
C THR A 17 7.32 5.64 -23.43
N ARG A 18 8.09 6.36 -24.25
CA ARG A 18 8.89 7.54 -23.83
C ARG A 18 8.06 8.79 -23.55
N GLY A 19 6.74 8.76 -23.76
CA GLY A 19 5.82 9.87 -23.47
C GLY A 19 5.70 10.96 -24.55
N ARG A 20 6.45 10.89 -25.65
CA ARG A 20 6.55 11.96 -26.67
C ARG A 20 5.29 12.16 -27.53
N CYS A 21 4.32 11.23 -27.47
CA CYS A 21 3.09 11.28 -28.27
C CYS A 21 1.80 11.20 -27.43
N SER A 22 1.82 11.73 -26.19
CA SER A 22 0.71 11.62 -25.22
C SER A 22 0.11 12.97 -24.77
N GLY A 23 0.42 14.06 -25.49
CA GLY A 23 -0.05 15.42 -25.20
C GLY A 23 -1.56 15.62 -25.38
N TYR A 24 -2.09 16.76 -24.90
CA TYR A 24 -3.53 17.04 -24.86
C TYR A 24 -4.20 17.01 -26.24
N GLY A 25 -3.60 17.63 -27.27
CA GLY A 25 -4.17 17.68 -28.62
C GLY A 25 -4.28 16.31 -29.33
N LYS A 26 -3.60 15.26 -28.84
CA LYS A 26 -3.71 13.90 -29.37
C LYS A 26 -4.75 13.05 -28.63
N ARG A 27 -5.33 13.54 -27.53
CA ARG A 27 -6.30 12.80 -26.72
C ARG A 27 -7.71 13.04 -27.27
N LYS A 28 -8.30 12.00 -27.86
CA LYS A 28 -9.70 12.00 -28.31
C LYS A 28 -10.47 11.04 -27.39
N GLY A 29 -11.26 11.58 -26.45
CA GLY A 29 -12.03 10.81 -25.46
C GLY A 29 -11.83 11.26 -24.00
N THR A 30 -12.83 10.98 -23.16
CA THR A 30 -12.85 11.38 -21.75
C THR A 30 -11.74 10.69 -20.95
N ARG A 31 -11.44 11.20 -19.75
CA ARG A 31 -10.50 10.54 -18.81
C ARG A 31 -10.96 9.12 -18.48
N GLU A 32 -12.26 8.95 -18.23
CA GLU A 32 -12.86 7.68 -17.84
C GLU A 32 -12.81 6.65 -18.99
N ALA A 33 -12.99 7.06 -20.24
CA ALA A 33 -12.87 6.17 -21.40
C ALA A 33 -11.42 5.67 -21.61
N ARG A 34 -10.42 6.53 -21.36
CA ARG A 34 -9.00 6.16 -21.55
C ARG A 34 -8.47 5.29 -20.42
N LEU A 35 -8.85 5.58 -19.18
CA LEU A 35 -8.44 4.82 -18.01
C LEU A 35 -9.53 4.90 -16.93
N PRO A 36 -10.42 3.90 -16.87
CA PRO A 36 -11.54 3.92 -15.94
C PRO A 36 -11.10 4.00 -14.48
N SER A 37 -11.76 4.85 -13.71
CA SER A 37 -11.49 5.09 -12.29
C SER A 37 -11.69 3.82 -11.48
N LYS A 38 -12.68 2.99 -11.83
CA LYS A 38 -12.93 1.67 -11.21
C LYS A 38 -11.71 0.75 -11.34
N LEU A 39 -11.08 0.72 -12.51
CA LEU A 39 -9.93 -0.13 -12.78
C LEU A 39 -8.70 0.35 -11.99
N LEU A 40 -8.47 1.67 -11.91
CA LEU A 40 -7.44 2.25 -11.05
C LEU A 40 -7.65 1.90 -9.57
N TRP A 41 -8.87 2.04 -9.08
CA TRP A 41 -9.23 1.70 -7.70
C TRP A 41 -8.99 0.22 -7.41
N MET A 42 -9.42 -0.69 -8.29
CA MET A 42 -9.18 -2.12 -8.14
C MET A 42 -7.68 -2.45 -8.11
N ARG A 43 -6.89 -1.88 -9.02
CA ARG A 43 -5.42 -2.08 -9.05
C ARG A 43 -4.79 -1.61 -7.74
N LYS A 44 -5.18 -0.42 -7.26
CA LYS A 44 -4.70 0.14 -5.99
C LYS A 44 -5.05 -0.75 -4.80
N MET A 45 -6.32 -1.15 -4.66
CA MET A 45 -6.78 -2.00 -3.56
C MET A 45 -6.04 -3.35 -3.53
N ARG A 46 -5.84 -3.97 -4.71
CA ARG A 46 -5.11 -5.24 -4.84
C ARG A 46 -3.66 -5.11 -4.39
N VAL A 47 -2.97 -4.04 -4.77
CA VAL A 47 -1.57 -3.80 -4.36
C VAL A 47 -1.45 -3.65 -2.85
N LEU A 48 -2.33 -2.85 -2.23
CA LEU A 48 -2.30 -2.61 -0.78
C LEU A 48 -2.64 -3.88 0.01
N ARG A 49 -3.68 -4.61 -0.37
CA ARG A 49 -4.07 -5.86 0.31
C ARG A 49 -3.04 -6.98 0.15
N ARG A 50 -2.40 -7.07 -1.03
CA ARG A 50 -1.31 -8.03 -1.25
C ARG A 50 -0.10 -7.74 -0.36
N LEU A 51 0.21 -6.46 -0.12
CA LEU A 51 1.27 -6.07 0.81
C LEU A 51 0.95 -6.54 2.23
N LEU A 52 -0.24 -6.22 2.73
CA LEU A 52 -0.66 -6.63 4.07
C LEU A 52 -0.60 -8.14 4.25
N ARG A 53 -1.03 -8.91 3.24
CA ARG A 53 -0.93 -10.38 3.28
C ARG A 53 0.52 -10.85 3.37
N LYS A 54 1.41 -10.31 2.52
CA LYS A 54 2.85 -10.65 2.54
C LYS A 54 3.50 -10.29 3.88
N TYR A 55 3.10 -9.19 4.50
CA TYR A 55 3.66 -8.77 5.79
C TYR A 55 3.13 -9.62 6.96
N ARG A 56 1.90 -10.15 6.84
CA ARG A 56 1.35 -11.15 7.77
C ARG A 56 2.08 -12.49 7.64
N GLU A 57 2.39 -12.92 6.42
CA GLU A 57 3.16 -14.15 6.16
C GLU A 57 4.59 -14.08 6.72
N PHE A 58 5.20 -12.90 6.72
CA PHE A 58 6.50 -12.66 7.38
C PHE A 58 6.43 -12.30 8.86
N GLU A 59 5.25 -12.38 9.47
CA GLU A 59 5.01 -12.08 10.89
C GLU A 59 5.40 -10.66 11.35
N LYS A 60 5.60 -9.72 10.42
CA LYS A 60 5.81 -8.30 10.73
C LYS A 60 4.55 -7.62 11.26
N ILE A 61 3.39 -8.23 11.02
CA ILE A 61 2.08 -7.68 11.37
C ILE A 61 1.27 -8.74 12.11
N ASP A 62 0.83 -8.41 13.32
CA ASP A 62 -0.11 -9.22 14.09
C ASP A 62 -1.53 -9.20 13.47
N LYS A 63 -2.33 -10.24 13.73
CA LYS A 63 -3.70 -10.42 13.24
C LYS A 63 -4.59 -9.21 13.52
N HIS A 64 -4.50 -8.63 14.73
CA HIS A 64 -5.32 -7.47 15.10
C HIS A 64 -4.93 -6.23 14.28
N MET A 65 -3.63 -6.00 14.12
CA MET A 65 -3.11 -4.90 13.31
C MET A 65 -3.46 -5.05 11.83
N TYR A 66 -3.44 -6.28 11.31
CA TYR A 66 -3.87 -6.56 9.94
C TYR A 66 -5.33 -6.19 9.70
N SER A 67 -6.24 -6.55 10.62
CA SER A 67 -7.67 -6.25 10.49
C SER A 67 -7.94 -4.75 10.44
N GLU A 68 -7.35 -3.99 11.36
CA GLU A 68 -7.47 -2.53 11.42
C GLU A 68 -6.95 -1.87 10.13
N MET A 69 -5.75 -2.28 9.70
CA MET A 69 -5.14 -1.78 8.46
C MET A 69 -5.96 -2.13 7.22
N TYR A 70 -6.56 -3.31 7.19
CA TYR A 70 -7.42 -3.73 6.09
C TYR A 70 -8.64 -2.83 5.96
N MET A 71 -9.28 -2.48 7.08
CA MET A 71 -10.41 -1.54 7.10
C MET A 71 -9.99 -0.13 6.69
N LYS A 72 -8.84 0.36 7.15
CA LYS A 72 -8.29 1.65 6.71
C LYS A 72 -7.96 1.69 5.21
N VAL A 73 -7.46 0.58 4.64
CA VAL A 73 -7.27 0.42 3.19
C VAL A 73 -8.60 0.49 2.45
N LYS A 74 -9.64 -0.21 2.94
CA LYS A 74 -11.00 -0.16 2.37
C LYS A 74 -11.55 1.28 2.40
N GLY A 75 -11.31 2.01 3.48
CA GLY A 75 -11.65 3.43 3.66
C GLY A 75 -10.82 4.40 2.83
N ASN A 76 -9.91 3.93 1.97
CA ASN A 76 -9.08 4.75 1.09
C ASN A 76 -8.17 5.78 1.80
N VAL A 77 -7.87 5.55 3.09
CA VAL A 77 -6.96 6.40 3.89
C VAL A 77 -5.56 6.44 3.26
N PHE A 78 -5.11 5.31 2.73
CA PHE A 78 -3.79 5.18 2.10
C PHE A 78 -3.85 5.52 0.61
N ARG A 79 -3.08 6.52 0.18
CA ARG A 79 -2.97 6.91 -1.23
C ARG A 79 -2.04 5.97 -2.02
N ASN A 80 -0.89 5.63 -1.45
CA ASN A 80 0.16 4.85 -2.10
C ASN A 80 0.66 3.74 -1.17
N LYS A 81 1.34 2.73 -1.74
CA LYS A 81 1.99 1.64 -1.00
C LYS A 81 2.96 2.16 0.07
N ARG A 82 3.69 3.23 -0.23
CA ARG A 82 4.65 3.88 0.67
C ARG A 82 4.00 4.40 1.95
N VAL A 83 2.91 5.15 1.83
CA VAL A 83 2.15 5.69 2.97
C VAL A 83 1.65 4.57 3.89
N LEU A 84 1.21 3.44 3.31
CA LEU A 84 0.85 2.27 4.11
C LEU A 84 2.04 1.72 4.89
N MET A 85 3.21 1.57 4.27
CA MET A 85 4.41 1.09 4.95
C MET A 85 4.85 2.03 6.08
N GLU A 86 4.85 3.34 5.84
CA GLU A 86 5.18 4.36 6.85
C GLU A 86 4.22 4.27 8.05
N SER A 87 2.91 4.09 7.80
CA SER A 87 1.93 3.93 8.87
C SER A 87 2.11 2.65 9.69
N ILE A 88 2.53 1.56 9.06
CA ILE A 88 2.80 0.29 9.75
C ILE A 88 3.99 0.46 10.69
N HIS A 89 5.10 1.02 10.20
CA HIS A 89 6.29 1.24 11.02
C HIS A 89 6.01 2.19 12.19
N LYS A 90 5.20 3.23 11.97
CA LYS A 90 4.79 4.15 13.04
C LYS A 90 4.00 3.42 14.13
N LEU A 91 2.99 2.64 13.75
CA LEU A 91 2.16 1.90 14.71
C LEU A 91 2.92 0.78 15.43
N GLU A 92 3.85 0.13 14.74
CA GLU A 92 4.74 -0.85 15.37
C GLU A 92 5.62 -0.17 16.43
N SER A 93 6.18 1.00 16.11
CA SER A 93 6.99 1.80 17.05
C SER A 93 6.18 2.31 18.24
N GLU A 94 4.90 2.64 18.06
CA GLU A 94 3.97 3.04 19.14
C GLU A 94 3.64 1.84 20.03
N LYS A 95 3.27 0.70 19.45
CA LYS A 95 2.98 -0.53 20.20
C LYS A 95 4.17 -1.04 21.00
N GLY A 96 5.38 -0.93 20.45
CA GLY A 96 6.60 -1.28 21.18
C GLY A 96 6.79 -0.41 22.43
N ARG A 97 6.56 0.91 22.29
CA ARG A 97 6.61 1.86 23.42
C ARG A 97 5.57 1.51 24.48
N ASP A 98 4.31 1.33 24.10
CA ASP A 98 3.23 1.01 25.03
C ASP A 98 3.48 -0.31 25.79
N LYS A 99 3.99 -1.33 25.08
CA LYS A 99 4.34 -2.62 25.70
C LYS A 99 5.44 -2.47 26.75
N SER A 100 6.52 -1.77 26.42
CA SER A 100 7.61 -1.53 27.37
C SER A 100 7.16 -0.76 28.61
N LEU A 101 6.29 0.25 28.44
CA LEU A 101 5.72 1.01 29.54
C LEU A 101 4.83 0.12 30.43
N PHE A 102 3.97 -0.69 29.83
CA PHE A 102 3.11 -1.64 30.56
C PHE A 102 3.93 -2.67 31.35
N ASP A 103 5.00 -3.20 30.75
CA ASP A 103 5.89 -4.15 31.42
C ASP A 103 6.61 -3.49 32.61
N GLN A 104 7.06 -2.24 32.48
CA GLN A 104 7.60 -1.47 33.61
C GLN A 104 6.57 -1.31 34.74
N PHE A 105 5.32 -0.99 34.42
CA PHE A 105 4.25 -0.87 35.41
C PHE A 105 3.97 -2.20 36.12
N ARG A 106 3.97 -3.32 35.39
CA ARG A 106 3.79 -4.66 35.97
C ARG A 106 4.89 -5.02 36.95
N VAL A 107 6.15 -4.77 36.59
CA VAL A 107 7.31 -5.01 37.47
C VAL A 107 7.22 -4.15 38.73
N LYS A 108 6.92 -2.86 38.60
CA LYS A 108 6.72 -1.96 39.77
C LYS A 108 5.60 -2.46 40.69
N LYS A 109 4.46 -2.87 40.13
CA LYS A 109 3.31 -3.38 40.90
C LYS A 109 3.64 -4.71 41.59
N ALA A 110 4.33 -5.63 40.91
CA ALA A 110 4.75 -6.90 41.49
C ALA A 110 5.78 -6.70 42.61
N ARG A 111 6.73 -5.78 42.45
CA ARG A 111 7.68 -5.41 43.50
C ARG A 111 6.98 -4.85 44.74
N LYS A 112 6.02 -3.93 44.55
CA LYS A 112 5.22 -3.38 45.67
C LYS A 112 4.46 -4.48 46.42
N ARG A 113 3.86 -5.43 45.69
CA ARG A 113 3.16 -6.58 46.30
C ARG A 113 4.08 -7.53 47.07
N ARG A 114 5.35 -7.71 46.64
CA ARG A 114 6.34 -8.50 47.40
C ARG A 114 6.80 -7.84 48.70
N PHE A 115 6.88 -6.51 48.70
CA PHE A 115 7.36 -5.74 49.87
C PHE A 115 6.26 -5.42 50.89
N CYS A 116 4.98 -5.51 50.51
CA CYS A 116 3.88 -5.54 51.47
C CYS A 116 3.77 -6.95 52.07
N ILE A 117 4.63 -7.24 53.05
CA ILE A 117 4.33 -8.10 54.19
C ILE A 117 4.18 -7.16 55.39
#